data_AF-A0A7I7SFP9-F1
#
_entry.id   AF-A0A7I7SFP9-F1
#
_cell.length_a   1.000
_cell.length_b   1.000
_cell.length_c   1.000
_cell.angle_alpha   90.00
_cell.angle_beta   90.00
_cell.angle_gamma   90.00
#
_symmetry.space_group_name_H-M   'P 1'
#
loop_
_entity.id
_entity.type
_entity.pdbx_description
1 polymer ?
#
loop_
_entity_poly.entity_id
_entity_poly.type
_entity_poly.pdbx_seq_one_letter_code
_entity_poly.pdbx_strand_id
1 'polypeptide(L)'
;MSRPTEFLELYDLVGGLQRCLAAIRGRYADVPGLQRIIADVDRIVADVELLDADADALDLSRWSNPVSAEQKVIIPDTEYDYEFWRDVDDEGVGGSRF
;
A
#
# COMPACT_ATOMS: atom_id res chain seq x y z
N MET A 1 5.75 21.56 0.69
CA MET A 1 6.81 20.76 0.04
C MET A 1 6.48 20.69 -1.44
N SER A 2 7.41 21.00 -2.35
CA SER A 2 7.16 20.78 -3.78
C SER A 2 7.11 19.28 -4.01
N ARG A 3 6.05 18.78 -4.66
CA ARG A 3 6.02 17.37 -5.09
C ARG A 3 7.20 17.13 -6.06
N PRO A 4 7.86 15.96 -5.99
CA PRO A 4 8.94 15.63 -6.90
C PRO A 4 8.46 15.69 -8.35
N THR A 5 9.31 16.18 -9.26
CA THR A 5 8.98 16.27 -10.70
C THR A 5 8.57 14.90 -11.27
N GLU A 6 9.15 13.84 -10.73
CA GLU A 6 8.88 12.44 -11.08
C GLU A 6 7.43 12.04 -10.81
N PHE A 7 6.79 12.56 -9.75
CA PHE A 7 5.36 12.30 -9.49
C PHE A 7 4.47 12.98 -10.53
N LEU A 8 4.81 14.22 -10.91
CA LEU A 8 4.06 14.94 -11.93
C LEU A 8 4.13 14.20 -13.28
N GLU A 9 5.33 13.76 -13.69
CA GLU A 9 5.52 12.96 -14.90
C GLU A 9 4.74 11.65 -14.85
N LEU A 10 4.71 10.97 -13.70
CA LEU A 10 3.94 9.74 -13.53
C LEU A 10 2.43 9.97 -13.69
N TYR A 11 1.88 11.01 -13.05
CA TYR A 11 0.47 11.39 -13.20
C TYR A 11 0.12 11.73 -14.65
N ASP A 12 1.00 12.44 -15.36
CA ASP A 12 0.80 12.78 -16.77
C ASP A 12 0.77 11.54 -17.67
N LEU A 13 1.67 10.58 -17.44
CA LEU A 13 1.71 9.32 -18.17
C LEU A 13 0.46 8.47 -17.94
N VAL A 14 0.03 8.32 -16.69
CA VAL A 14 -1.18 7.57 -16.32
C VAL A 14 -2.43 8.23 -16.93
N GLY A 15 -2.53 9.56 -16.84
CA GLY A 15 -3.62 10.31 -17.49
C GLY A 15 -3.59 10.19 -19.01
N GLY A 16 -2.40 10.14 -19.62
CA GLY A 16 -2.22 9.84 -21.04
C GLY A 16 -2.76 8.46 -21.42
N LEU A 17 -2.46 7.44 -20.63
CA LEU A 17 -2.94 6.08 -20.84
C LEU A 17 -4.46 5.98 -20.74
N GLN A 18 -5.08 6.63 -19.75
CA GLN A 18 -6.54 6.70 -19.64
C GLN A 18 -7.20 7.32 -20.88
N ARG A 19 -6.63 8.41 -21.42
CA ARG A 19 -7.12 9.03 -22.66
C ARG A 19 -7.02 8.11 -23.86
N CYS A 20 -5.89 7.40 -24.00
CA CYS A 20 -5.71 6.40 -25.06
C CYS A 20 -6.74 5.26 -24.97
N LEU A 21 -7.00 4.76 -23.75
CA LEU A 21 -8.00 3.71 -23.52
C LEU A 21 -9.42 4.19 -23.82
N ALA A 22 -9.78 5.41 -23.41
CA ALA A 22 -11.06 6.00 -23.74
C ALA A 22 -11.30 6.09 -25.26
N ALA A 23 -10.25 6.41 -26.03
CA ALA A 23 -10.33 6.50 -27.48
C ALA A 23 -10.61 5.15 -28.18
N ILE A 24 -10.12 4.04 -27.63
CA ILE A 24 -10.33 2.70 -28.20
C ILE A 24 -11.52 1.96 -27.59
N ARG A 25 -12.04 2.40 -26.44
CA ARG A 25 -13.14 1.75 -25.71
C ARG A 25 -14.39 1.58 -26.54
N GLY A 26 -14.78 2.58 -27.34
CA GLY A 26 -15.98 2.48 -28.18
C GLY A 26 -15.94 1.35 -29.23
N ARG A 27 -14.76 0.90 -29.64
CA ARG A 27 -14.59 -0.13 -30.69
C ARG A 27 -14.30 -1.52 -30.14
N TYR A 28 -13.77 -1.61 -28.93
CA TYR A 28 -13.26 -2.86 -28.36
C TYR A 28 -13.84 -3.16 -26.97
N ALA A 29 -14.94 -2.51 -26.57
CA ALA A 29 -15.56 -2.65 -25.25
C ALA A 29 -15.84 -4.12 -24.87
N ASP A 30 -16.27 -4.95 -25.81
CA ASP A 30 -16.63 -6.35 -25.52
C ASP A 30 -15.43 -7.31 -25.55
N VAL A 31 -14.23 -6.80 -25.83
CA VAL A 31 -13.00 -7.61 -25.82
C VAL A 31 -12.52 -7.76 -24.37
N PRO A 32 -12.47 -8.98 -23.82
CA PRO A 32 -12.06 -9.20 -22.42
C PRO A 32 -10.68 -8.65 -22.09
N GLY A 33 -9.76 -8.67 -23.07
CA GLY A 33 -8.43 -8.08 -22.94
C GLY A 33 -8.48 -6.57 -22.68
N LEU A 34 -9.38 -5.83 -23.33
CA LEU A 34 -9.52 -4.39 -23.06
C LEU A 34 -10.09 -4.14 -21.66
N GLN A 35 -11.09 -4.91 -21.25
CA GLN A 35 -11.67 -4.79 -19.91
C GLN A 35 -10.62 -5.03 -18.81
N ARG A 36 -9.72 -6.00 -19.02
CA ARG A 36 -8.60 -6.25 -18.11
C ARG A 36 -7.61 -5.08 -18.08
N ILE A 37 -7.24 -4.54 -19.24
CA ILE A 37 -6.34 -3.38 -19.31
C ILE A 37 -6.96 -2.16 -18.59
N ILE A 38 -8.26 -1.91 -18.76
CA ILE A 38 -8.95 -0.82 -18.05
C ILE A 38 -8.86 -1.04 -16.54
N ALA A 39 -9.17 -2.25 -16.06
CA ALA A 39 -9.09 -2.58 -14.64
C ALA A 39 -7.65 -2.45 -14.08
N ASP A 40 -6.65 -2.82 -14.86
CA ASP A 40 -5.24 -2.70 -14.47
C ASP A 40 -4.81 -1.22 -14.42
N VAL A 41 -5.31 -0.37 -15.32
CA VAL A 41 -5.05 1.08 -15.26
C VAL A 41 -5.75 1.74 -14.08
N ASP A 42 -6.99 1.36 -13.77
CA ASP A 42 -7.70 1.86 -12.58
C ASP A 42 -6.94 1.50 -11.29
N ARG A 43 -6.34 0.29 -11.24
CA ARG A 43 -5.46 -0.11 -10.12
C ARG A 43 -4.19 0.73 -10.05
N ILE A 44 -3.52 0.95 -11.18
CA ILE A 44 -2.31 1.79 -11.23
C ILE A 44 -2.61 3.21 -10.72
N VAL A 45 -3.76 3.79 -11.09
CA VAL A 45 -4.17 5.10 -10.58
C VAL A 45 -4.29 5.10 -9.07
N ALA A 46 -5.00 4.12 -8.51
CA ALA A 46 -5.16 3.98 -7.07
C ALA A 46 -3.81 3.78 -6.35
N ASP A 47 -2.91 2.98 -6.94
CA ASP A 47 -1.58 2.72 -6.39
C ASP A 47 -0.70 3.99 -6.41
N VAL A 48 -0.82 4.82 -7.45
CA VAL A 48 -0.10 6.11 -7.52
C VAL A 48 -0.63 7.10 -6.50
N GLU A 49 -1.95 7.20 -6.33
CA GLU A 49 -2.57 8.02 -5.29
C GLU A 49 -2.14 7.56 -3.88
N LEU A 50 -2.10 6.24 -3.65
CA LEU A 50 -1.61 5.66 -2.40
C LEU A 50 -0.13 5.99 -2.18
N LEU A 51 0.71 5.81 -3.20
CA LEU A 51 2.14 6.13 -3.12
C LEU A 51 2.39 7.61 -2.80
N ASP A 52 1.58 8.50 -3.35
CA ASP A 52 1.66 9.94 -3.12
C ASP A 52 1.22 10.31 -1.68
N ALA A 53 0.14 9.68 -1.21
CA ALA A 53 -0.30 9.80 0.19
C ALA A 53 0.74 9.24 1.17
N ASP A 54 1.35 8.10 0.85
CA ASP A 54 2.42 7.49 1.62
C ASP A 54 3.68 8.37 1.58
N ALA A 55 4.02 9.00 0.47
CA ALA A 55 5.15 9.93 0.40
C ALA A 55 4.95 11.15 1.30
N ASP A 56 3.73 11.68 1.36
CA ASP A 56 3.36 12.77 2.29
C ASP A 56 3.33 12.28 3.76
N ALA A 57 2.85 11.05 4.01
CA ALA A 57 2.79 10.45 5.35
C ALA A 57 4.16 9.99 5.89
N LEU A 58 5.03 9.53 5.00
CA LEU A 58 6.35 9.01 5.31
C LEU A 58 7.42 10.08 5.44
N ASP A 59 7.12 11.37 5.16
CA ASP A 59 8.04 12.53 5.20
C ASP A 59 9.35 12.15 5.88
N LEU A 60 10.26 11.62 5.05
CA LEU A 60 11.42 10.83 5.46
C LEU A 60 12.39 11.66 6.31
N SER A 61 12.14 12.96 6.44
CA SER A 61 12.73 13.84 7.43
C SER A 61 12.48 13.35 8.88
N ARG A 62 11.30 12.82 9.20
CA ARG A 62 10.98 12.27 10.53
C ARG A 62 11.70 10.97 10.84
N TRP A 63 11.95 10.13 9.83
CA TRP A 63 12.70 8.87 9.97
C TRP A 63 14.21 9.03 9.76
N SER A 64 14.66 10.15 9.18
CA SER A 64 16.07 10.55 9.10
C SER A 64 16.62 11.11 10.41
N ASN A 65 15.75 11.41 11.38
CA ASN A 65 16.22 11.40 12.75
C ASN A 65 16.72 9.99 13.01
N PRO A 66 17.95 9.79 13.50
CA PRO A 66 18.27 8.53 14.13
C PRO A 66 17.29 8.42 15.31
N VAL A 67 16.13 7.81 15.08
CA VAL A 67 15.20 7.39 16.12
C VAL A 67 16.02 6.37 16.90
N SER A 68 16.66 6.88 17.95
CA SER A 68 17.46 6.22 18.94
C SER A 68 17.88 4.81 18.54
N ALA A 69 19.03 4.70 17.85
CA ALA A 69 19.84 3.48 17.89
C ALA A 69 20.20 3.06 19.35
N GLU A 70 19.82 3.87 20.34
CA GLU A 70 20.12 3.72 21.75
C GLU A 70 19.03 3.03 22.59
N GLN A 71 17.80 2.82 22.10
CA GLN A 71 16.80 2.08 22.87
C GLN A 71 16.55 0.68 22.29
N LYS A 72 17.56 -0.17 22.43
CA LYS A 72 17.33 -1.62 22.39
C LYS A 72 16.45 -1.98 23.58
N VAL A 73 15.19 -2.34 23.31
CA VAL A 73 14.34 -2.96 24.32
C VAL A 73 14.89 -4.35 24.57
N ILE A 74 15.47 -4.57 25.75
CA ILE A 74 15.94 -5.89 26.15
C ILE A 74 14.71 -6.74 26.45
N ILE A 75 14.49 -7.76 25.63
CA ILE A 75 13.51 -8.80 25.90
C ILE A 75 14.19 -9.81 26.83
N PRO A 76 13.69 -10.03 28.06
CA PRO A 76 14.27 -11.02 28.95
C PRO A 76 14.10 -12.44 28.39
N ASP A 77 15.15 -13.26 28.45
CA ASP A 77 15.08 -14.70 28.12
C ASP A 77 14.39 -15.53 29.21
N THR A 78 13.63 -14.90 30.11
CA THR A 78 12.87 -15.61 31.15
C THR A 78 11.63 -16.20 30.53
N GLU A 79 11.38 -17.49 30.79
CA GLU A 79 10.15 -18.14 30.36
C GLU A 79 8.94 -17.37 30.90
N TYR A 80 7.95 -17.15 30.02
CA TYR A 80 6.67 -16.58 30.44
C TYR A 80 5.96 -17.58 31.35
N ASP A 81 5.20 -17.06 32.31
CA ASP A 81 4.36 -17.89 33.16
C ASP A 81 3.39 -18.69 32.28
N TYR A 82 3.24 -19.98 32.56
CA TYR A 82 2.29 -20.85 31.88
C TYR A 82 0.85 -20.33 32.00
N GLU A 83 0.50 -19.69 33.12
CA GLU A 83 -0.84 -19.10 33.30
C GLU A 83 -1.12 -17.97 32.31
N PHE A 84 -0.10 -17.31 31.77
CA PHE A 84 -0.24 -16.24 30.77
C PHE A 84 -0.88 -16.74 29.46
N TRP A 85 -0.67 -18.01 29.12
CA TRP A 85 -1.11 -18.61 27.84
C TRP A 85 -2.36 -19.49 27.96
N ARG A 86 -2.82 -19.76 29.19
CA ARG A 86 -3.79 -20.84 29.47
C ARG A 86 -5.18 -20.63 28.83
N ASP A 87 -5.59 -19.38 28.66
CA ASP A 87 -6.91 -19.02 28.12
C ASP A 87 -6.82 -18.34 26.75
N VAL A 88 -5.65 -18.39 26.11
CA VAL A 88 -5.44 -17.88 24.75
C VAL A 88 -5.77 -19.00 23.76
N ASP A 89 -6.67 -18.72 22.84
CA ASP A 89 -6.99 -19.62 21.73
C ASP A 89 -5.76 -19.74 20.79
N ASP A 90 -5.25 -20.95 20.61
CA ASP A 90 -4.15 -21.23 19.67
C ASP A 90 -4.59 -21.05 18.21
N GLU A 91 -5.91 -20.93 17.96
CA GLU A 91 -6.46 -20.71 16.61
C GLU A 91 -6.45 -19.25 16.15
N GLY A 92 -5.98 -18.31 16.99
CA GLY A 92 -5.91 -16.88 16.64
C GLY A 92 -7.29 -16.20 16.54
N VAL A 93 -7.28 -14.87 16.38
CA VAL A 93 -8.49 -14.04 16.21
C VAL A 93 -9.16 -14.29 14.84
N GLY A 94 -9.77 -15.45 14.70
CA GLY A 94 -10.55 -15.88 13.53
C GLY A 94 -11.56 -16.99 13.83
N GLY A 95 -11.43 -17.69 14.97
CA GLY A 95 -12.24 -18.85 15.34
C GLY A 95 -13.64 -18.59 15.91
N SER A 96 -14.16 -17.36 15.88
CA SER A 96 -15.57 -17.11 16.24
C SER A 96 -16.48 -17.54 15.09
N ARG A 97 -16.85 -18.82 15.06
CA ARG A 97 -17.87 -19.36 14.17
C ARG A 97 -19.26 -18.96 14.70
N PHE A 98 -20.01 -18.23 13.90
CA PHE A 98 -21.46 -17.98 14.09
C PHE A 98 -22.26 -19.28 14.08
#